data_AF-A0A8B5WF01-F1
#
_entry.id   AF-A0A8B5WF01-F1
#
_cell.length_a   1.000
_cell.length_b   1.000
_cell.length_c   1.000
_cell.angle_alpha   90.00
_cell.angle_beta   90.00
_cell.angle_gamma   90.00
#
_symmetry.space_group_name_H-M   'P 1'
#
loop_
_entity.id
_entity.type
_entity.pdbx_description
1 polymer ?
#
loop_
_entity_poly.entity_id
_entity_poly.type
_entity_poly.pdbx_seq_one_letter_code
_entity_poly.pdbx_strand_id
1 'polypeptide(L)'
;QAEVECWTDWVFLNGMIPVMEAFRNQFEGFRDHALPGRRPVAQIPALVERGRKRFQHFLDDLDQRLQTRPWVAGKNLSVADIDVLVAIEFAERAIKLAPSSEHRATADWRERFSDRLKAAH
;
A
#
# COMPACT_ATOMS: atom_id res chain seq x y z
N GLN A 1 18.52 4.61 9.50
CA GLN A 1 18.56 3.73 8.32
C GLN A 1 17.72 2.48 8.55
N ALA A 2 18.00 1.68 9.59
CA ALA A 2 17.21 0.47 9.92
C ALA A 2 15.69 0.72 10.12
N GLU A 3 15.28 1.84 10.72
CA GLU A 3 13.83 2.16 10.85
C GLU A 3 13.18 2.39 9.48
N VAL A 4 13.87 3.06 8.55
CA VAL A 4 13.33 3.30 7.20
C VAL A 4 13.19 1.98 6.45
N GLU A 5 14.21 1.13 6.49
CA GLU A 5 14.18 -0.20 5.85
C GLU A 5 13.07 -1.07 6.43
N CYS A 6 12.95 -1.15 7.76
CA CYS A 6 11.91 -1.91 8.44
C CYS A 6 10.50 -1.48 8.00
N TRP A 7 10.26 -0.17 7.91
CA TRP A 7 8.94 0.34 7.50
C TRP A 7 8.70 0.22 6.00
N THR A 8 9.72 0.36 5.16
CA THR A 8 9.61 0.05 3.73
C THR A 8 9.24 -1.42 3.51
N ASP A 9 9.90 -2.35 4.19
CA ASP A 9 9.57 -3.77 4.12
C ASP A 9 8.15 -4.05 4.64
N TRP A 10 7.76 -3.39 5.73
CA TRP A 10 6.39 -3.49 6.27
C TRP A 10 5.34 -3.03 5.25
N VAL A 11 5.56 -1.89 4.59
CA VAL A 11 4.66 -1.38 3.53
C VAL A 11 4.64 -2.32 2.33
N PHE A 12 5.78 -2.88 1.95
CA PHE A 12 5.82 -3.84 0.85
C PHE A 12 5.01 -5.11 1.17
N LEU A 13 5.22 -5.70 2.34
CA LEU A 13 4.60 -6.95 2.75
C LEU A 13 3.10 -6.81 3.05
N ASN A 14 2.67 -5.67 3.61
CA ASN A 14 1.30 -5.46 4.09
C ASN A 14 0.49 -4.51 3.20
N GLY A 15 1.11 -3.59 2.48
CA GLY A 15 0.45 -2.71 1.52
C GLY A 15 0.52 -3.28 0.10
N MET A 16 1.72 -3.42 -0.45
CA MET A 16 1.92 -3.74 -1.87
C MET A 16 1.54 -5.18 -2.23
N ILE A 17 2.00 -6.18 -1.45
CA ILE A 17 1.74 -7.60 -1.74
C ILE A 17 0.24 -7.92 -1.76
N PRO A 18 -0.59 -7.50 -0.79
CA PRO A 18 -2.04 -7.74 -0.82
C PRO A 18 -2.75 -7.18 -2.05
N VAL A 19 -2.40 -5.96 -2.47
CA VAL A 19 -2.99 -5.34 -3.67
C VAL A 19 -2.60 -6.13 -4.91
N MET A 20 -1.33 -6.51 -5.00
CA MET A 20 -0.80 -7.35 -6.07
C MET A 20 -1.47 -8.73 -6.12
N GLU A 21 -1.68 -9.38 -4.97
CA GLU A 21 -2.41 -10.65 -4.87
C GLU A 21 -3.82 -10.47 -5.41
N ALA A 22 -4.57 -9.48 -4.92
CA ALA A 22 -5.95 -9.28 -5.33
C ALA A 22 -6.05 -8.94 -6.83
N PHE A 23 -5.21 -8.03 -7.32
CA PHE A 23 -5.18 -7.64 -8.72
C PHE A 23 -4.85 -8.81 -9.65
N ARG A 24 -3.72 -9.50 -9.44
CA ARG A 24 -3.29 -10.56 -10.35
C ARG A 24 -4.19 -11.79 -10.33
N ASN A 25 -4.94 -12.02 -9.27
CA ASN A 25 -5.88 -13.15 -9.19
C ASN A 25 -7.30 -12.81 -9.70
N GLN A 26 -7.58 -11.54 -10.02
CA GLN A 26 -8.90 -11.09 -10.48
C GLN A 26 -8.99 -10.94 -12.00
N PHE A 27 -7.97 -10.39 -12.66
CA PHE A 27 -8.08 -9.98 -14.07
C PHE A 27 -7.64 -11.09 -15.04
N GLU A 28 -8.41 -11.30 -16.11
CA GLU A 28 -8.15 -12.34 -17.12
C GLU A 28 -6.77 -12.21 -17.80
N GLY A 29 -6.24 -10.99 -17.93
CA GLY A 29 -4.91 -10.75 -18.48
C GLY A 29 -3.76 -11.40 -17.68
N PHE A 30 -4.03 -11.88 -16.47
CA PHE A 30 -3.09 -12.63 -15.62
C PHE A 30 -3.42 -14.13 -15.54
N ARG A 31 -4.24 -14.66 -16.46
CA ARG A 31 -4.44 -16.11 -16.58
C ARG A 31 -3.08 -16.79 -16.72
N ASP A 32 -2.85 -17.78 -15.85
CA ASP A 32 -1.57 -18.50 -15.73
C ASP A 32 -0.35 -17.62 -15.41
N HIS A 33 -0.54 -16.38 -14.96
CA HIS A 33 0.52 -15.44 -14.59
C HIS A 33 0.20 -14.69 -13.28
N ALA A 34 -0.32 -15.42 -12.29
CA ALA A 34 -0.73 -14.86 -11.00
C ALA A 34 0.46 -14.34 -10.15
N LEU A 35 1.69 -14.78 -10.46
CA LEU A 35 2.94 -14.30 -9.84
C LEU A 35 3.90 -13.74 -10.89
N PRO A 36 4.78 -12.79 -10.51
CA PRO A 36 5.86 -12.33 -11.38
C PRO A 36 6.81 -13.48 -11.74
N GLY A 37 7.30 -13.49 -12.98
CA GLY A 37 8.29 -14.45 -13.45
C GLY A 37 7.94 -15.04 -14.82
N ARG A 38 8.79 -15.97 -15.28
CA ARG A 38 8.63 -16.64 -16.59
C ARG A 38 7.80 -17.92 -16.54
N ARG A 39 7.54 -18.43 -15.34
CA ARG A 39 6.85 -19.71 -15.14
C ARG A 39 5.35 -19.46 -15.02
N PRO A 40 4.51 -20.29 -15.66
CA PRO A 40 3.08 -20.14 -15.51
C PRO A 40 2.64 -20.50 -14.09
N VAL A 41 1.82 -19.65 -13.49
CA VAL A 41 1.21 -19.83 -12.18
C VAL A 41 -0.27 -19.47 -12.28
N ALA A 42 -1.13 -20.47 -12.09
CA ALA A 42 -2.58 -20.31 -12.16
C ALA A 42 -3.10 -19.34 -11.09
N GLN A 43 -4.18 -18.63 -11.42
CA GLN A 43 -4.89 -17.75 -10.51
C GLN A 43 -5.67 -18.56 -9.47
N ILE A 44 -5.78 -18.00 -8.27
CA ILE A 44 -6.56 -18.54 -7.15
C ILE A 44 -7.59 -17.49 -6.74
N PRO A 45 -8.88 -17.64 -7.12
CA PRO A 45 -9.90 -16.62 -6.86
C PRO A 45 -10.06 -16.23 -5.38
N ALA A 46 -9.86 -17.16 -4.45
CA ALA A 46 -9.91 -16.88 -3.01
C ALA A 46 -8.84 -15.87 -2.54
N LEU A 47 -7.77 -15.66 -3.32
CA LEU A 47 -6.75 -14.66 -3.02
C LEU A 47 -7.20 -13.23 -3.30
N VAL A 48 -8.25 -13.04 -4.10
CA VAL A 48 -8.86 -11.73 -4.33
C VAL A 48 -9.40 -11.18 -3.02
N GLU A 49 -10.32 -11.93 -2.38
CA GLU A 49 -10.92 -11.53 -1.11
C GLU A 49 -9.89 -11.43 0.02
N ARG A 50 -8.93 -12.37 0.06
CA ARG A 50 -7.83 -12.30 1.04
C ARG A 50 -6.98 -11.04 0.87
N GLY A 51 -6.59 -10.71 -0.35
CA GLY A 51 -5.78 -9.53 -0.65
C GLY A 51 -6.51 -8.24 -0.29
N ARG A 52 -7.80 -8.14 -0.63
CA ARG A 52 -8.67 -7.01 -0.23
C ARG A 52 -8.69 -6.81 1.29
N LYS A 53 -8.97 -7.89 2.04
CA LYS A 53 -9.02 -7.84 3.50
C LYS A 53 -7.68 -7.47 4.14
N ARG A 54 -6.58 -8.04 3.64
CA ARG A 54 -5.23 -7.69 4.10
C ARG A 54 -4.89 -6.22 3.85
N PHE A 55 -5.30 -5.67 2.71
CA PHE A 55 -5.08 -4.26 2.42
C PHE A 55 -5.91 -3.34 3.33
N GLN A 56 -7.14 -3.73 3.69
CA GLN A 56 -7.93 -2.99 4.68
C GLN A 56 -7.22 -2.94 6.04
N HIS A 57 -6.71 -4.08 6.54
CA HIS A 57 -5.94 -4.08 7.79
C HIS A 57 -4.69 -3.19 7.70
N PHE A 58 -4.02 -3.16 6.55
CA PHE A 58 -2.88 -2.26 6.33
C PHE A 58 -3.28 -0.78 6.43
N LEU A 59 -4.46 -0.38 5.92
CA LEU A 59 -4.95 0.99 6.07
C LEU A 59 -5.21 1.33 7.54
N ASP A 60 -5.83 0.41 8.29
CA ASP A 60 -6.08 0.57 9.72
C ASP A 60 -4.76 0.74 10.50
N ASP A 61 -3.80 -0.14 10.26
CA ASP A 61 -2.48 -0.14 10.92
C ASP A 61 -1.65 1.10 10.53
N LEU A 62 -1.72 1.51 9.26
CA LEU A 62 -1.05 2.72 8.75
C LEU A 62 -1.60 3.97 9.44
N ASP A 63 -2.92 4.08 9.57
CA ASP A 63 -3.53 5.21 10.25
C ASP A 63 -3.09 5.27 11.72
N GLN A 64 -3.15 4.14 12.43
CA GLN A 64 -2.68 4.05 13.81
C GLN A 64 -1.21 4.48 13.94
N ARG A 65 -0.34 4.09 13.01
CA ARG A 65 1.07 4.51 12.99
C ARG A 65 1.19 6.02 12.83
N LEU A 66 0.43 6.61 11.91
CA LEU A 66 0.47 8.04 11.58
C LEU A 66 -0.18 8.95 12.64
N GLN A 67 -0.98 8.40 13.57
CA GLN A 67 -1.52 9.17 14.69
C GLN A 67 -0.42 9.71 15.62
N THR A 68 0.72 9.02 15.72
CA THR A 68 1.81 9.39 16.65
C THR A 68 3.08 9.87 15.94
N ARG A 69 3.11 9.79 14.60
CA ARG A 69 4.29 10.10 13.79
C ARG A 69 3.89 10.91 12.56
N PRO A 70 4.65 11.97 12.20
CA PRO A 70 4.33 12.76 11.02
C PRO A 70 4.53 11.99 9.70
N TRP A 71 5.48 11.04 9.68
CA TRP A 71 5.86 10.21 8.54
C TRP A 71 5.98 8.73 8.96
N VAL A 72 5.87 7.82 8.00
CA VAL A 72 5.79 6.37 8.24
C VAL A 72 7.00 5.86 9.04
N ALA A 73 8.20 6.24 8.61
CA ALA A 73 9.46 5.85 9.25
C ALA A 73 9.90 6.81 10.39
N GLY A 74 9.02 7.68 10.87
CA GLY A 74 9.28 8.53 12.03
C GLY A 74 9.16 10.03 11.75
N LYS A 75 10.25 10.78 11.98
CA LYS A 75 10.21 12.26 12.00
C LYS A 75 10.41 12.92 10.63
N ASN A 76 10.97 12.20 9.66
CA ASN A 76 11.34 12.73 8.36
C ASN A 76 10.65 11.94 7.25
N LEU A 77 10.32 12.63 6.15
CA LEU A 77 9.88 12.02 4.90
C LEU A 77 10.94 11.03 4.40
N SER A 78 10.50 9.86 3.92
CA SER A 78 11.38 8.77 3.49
C SER A 78 10.79 7.97 2.32
N VAL A 79 11.52 6.97 1.84
CA VAL A 79 11.04 6.04 0.81
C VAL A 79 9.80 5.24 1.28
N ALA A 80 9.66 4.96 2.57
CA ALA A 80 8.48 4.30 3.11
C ALA A 80 7.19 5.11 2.86
N ASP A 81 7.25 6.44 2.89
CA ASP A 81 6.10 7.31 2.60
C ASP A 81 5.74 7.27 1.10
N ILE A 82 6.75 7.22 0.23
CA ILE A 82 6.55 7.05 -1.22
C ILE A 82 5.87 5.70 -1.50
N ASP A 83 6.34 4.64 -0.86
CA ASP A 83 5.77 3.29 -1.02
C ASP A 83 4.32 3.22 -0.51
N VAL A 84 3.99 3.91 0.58
CA VAL A 84 2.60 4.02 1.07
C VAL A 84 1.73 4.71 0.03
N LEU A 85 2.18 5.84 -0.54
CA LEU A 85 1.42 6.55 -1.55
C LEU A 85 1.15 5.66 -2.75
N VAL A 86 2.19 4.98 -3.27
CA VAL A 86 2.07 4.06 -4.40
C VAL A 86 1.12 2.91 -4.07
N ALA A 87 1.20 2.32 -2.87
CA ALA A 87 0.31 1.24 -2.46
C ALA A 87 -1.16 1.67 -2.42
N ILE A 88 -1.45 2.85 -1.86
CA ILE A 88 -2.80 3.42 -1.80
C ILE A 88 -3.34 3.70 -3.19
N GLU A 89 -2.58 4.39 -4.05
CA GLU A 89 -3.03 4.72 -5.40
C GLU A 89 -3.19 3.48 -6.27
N PHE A 90 -2.32 2.49 -6.11
CA PHE A 90 -2.45 1.22 -6.80
C PHE A 90 -3.72 0.49 -6.34
N ALA A 91 -3.99 0.41 -5.05
CA ALA A 91 -5.19 -0.23 -4.52
C ALA A 91 -6.47 0.45 -5.00
N GLU A 92 -6.50 1.79 -4.98
CA GLU A 92 -7.66 2.58 -5.39
C GLU A 92 -7.97 2.32 -6.87
N ARG A 93 -6.95 2.31 -7.72
CA ARG A 93 -7.12 2.08 -9.15
C ARG A 93 -7.44 0.64 -9.49
N ALA A 94 -6.70 -0.31 -8.92
CA ALA A 94 -6.70 -1.72 -9.32
C ALA A 94 -7.83 -2.52 -8.67
N ILE A 95 -8.10 -2.29 -7.38
CA ILE A 95 -9.06 -3.08 -6.59
C ILE A 95 -10.13 -2.21 -5.93
N LYS A 96 -10.20 -0.91 -6.23
CA LYS A 96 -11.23 0.02 -5.72
C LYS A 96 -11.27 0.06 -4.19
N LEU A 97 -10.10 0.02 -3.55
CA LEU A 97 -9.94 0.21 -2.11
C LEU A 97 -9.05 1.42 -1.85
N ALA A 98 -9.50 2.33 -0.99
CA ALA A 98 -8.81 3.54 -0.60
C ALA A 98 -9.07 3.82 0.90
N PRO A 99 -8.25 4.65 1.55
CA PRO A 99 -8.55 5.16 2.89
C PRO A 99 -9.94 5.81 2.92
N SER A 100 -10.74 5.47 3.93
CA SER A 100 -12.03 6.08 4.22
C SER A 100 -11.91 7.32 5.13
N SER A 101 -13.04 7.97 5.43
CA SER A 101 -13.13 9.09 6.40
C SER A 101 -12.65 8.76 7.81
N GLU A 102 -12.58 7.47 8.17
CA GLU A 102 -12.10 7.03 9.48
C GLU A 102 -10.57 7.11 9.58
N HIS A 103 -9.86 7.11 8.45
CA HIS A 103 -8.39 7.16 8.39
C HIS A 103 -7.88 8.61 8.39
N ARG A 104 -8.19 9.35 9.45
CA ARG A 104 -7.90 10.79 9.53
C ARG A 104 -6.40 11.10 9.56
N ALA A 105 -5.60 10.32 10.28
CA ALA A 105 -4.16 10.55 10.34
C ALA A 105 -3.49 10.27 8.98
N THR A 106 -4.04 9.31 8.22
CA THR A 106 -3.65 9.04 6.83
C THR A 106 -4.02 10.20 5.91
N ALA A 107 -5.20 10.81 6.07
CA ALA A 107 -5.58 12.00 5.31
C ALA A 107 -4.62 13.17 5.58
N ASP A 108 -4.36 13.48 6.86
CA ASP A 108 -3.43 14.56 7.26
C ASP A 108 -2.01 14.31 6.74
N TRP A 109 -1.54 13.04 6.77
CA TRP A 109 -0.26 12.65 6.19
C TRP A 109 -0.20 12.93 4.69
N ARG A 110 -1.27 12.64 3.95
CA ARG A 110 -1.32 12.85 2.49
C ARG A 110 -1.26 14.33 2.13
N GLU A 111 -1.92 15.19 2.89
CA GLU A 111 -1.83 16.64 2.75
C GLU A 111 -0.39 17.12 2.99
N ARG A 112 0.22 16.72 4.11
CA ARG A 112 1.63 17.03 4.42
C ARG A 112 2.59 16.57 3.33
N PHE A 113 2.38 15.36 2.79
CA PHE A 113 3.19 14.80 1.71
C PHE A 113 3.09 15.66 0.44
N SER A 114 1.87 16.02 0.03
CA SER A 114 1.62 16.90 -1.12
C SER A 114 2.32 18.24 -0.97
N ASP A 115 2.23 18.87 0.20
CA ASP A 115 2.85 20.18 0.44
C ASP A 115 4.38 20.11 0.36
N ARG A 116 4.98 19.00 0.82
CA ARG A 116 6.43 18.76 0.68
C ARG A 116 6.86 18.60 -0.77
N LEU A 117 6.07 17.91 -1.60
CA LEU A 117 6.37 17.79 -3.04
C LEU A 117 6.28 19.15 -3.72
N LYS A 118 5.23 19.94 -3.45
CA LYS A 118 5.07 21.27 -4.04
C LYS A 118 6.22 22.21 -3.68
N ALA A 119 6.68 22.17 -2.43
CA ALA A 119 7.79 23.00 -1.97
C ALA A 119 9.16 22.62 -2.57
N ALA A 120 9.28 21.47 -3.23
CA ALA A 120 10.49 21.03 -3.92
C ALA A 120 10.56 21.48 -5.39
N HIS A 121 9.51 22.13 -5.90
CA HIS A 121 9.40 22.71 -7.24
C HIS A 121 9.46 24.23 -7.19
#